data_AF-A0A1A8ZH42-F1
#
_entry.id   AF-A0A1A8ZH42-F1
#
_cell.length_a   1.000
_cell.length_b   1.000
_cell.length_c   1.000
_cell.angle_alpha   90.00
_cell.angle_beta   90.00
_cell.angle_gamma   90.00
#
_symmetry.space_group_name_H-M   'P 1'
#
loop_
_entity.id
_entity.type
_entity.pdbx_description
1 polymer ?
#
loop_
_entity_poly.entity_id
_entity_poly.type
_entity_poly.pdbx_seq_one_letter_code
_entity_poly.pdbx_strand_id
1 'polypeptide(L)'
;MIVNVRGFLAMLTAVAATTVVGLPDAVAATVLPLNDLGSGSYLGFQGGLYPAGRNTMPDTHRTAGVTRALRVRPLDSAGTPSAGGRYVLLSIGMSNTTQEFCSADTGGPCAPYSFIGQAAADPQVNHDKLVIVDGAAGGQTAGTWDAPTDANYDRVRDTRLAPLGLTERQVQIAWVKVANAQPSVSLPAANADAYQLVTQQGNILRALRKRYPNLQQVFFSSRIYGGYATTSLNPEPYAYETGFGVKWVIQAQVTQMSGGGIDPRAGNLDYNGTAPWAAWGPYLWADGLQPRSDGLTWQRSDFGTDGTHPAMSGRQKVASMLLRFFKTSPHTACWFTVGGTCG
;
A
#
# COMPACT_ATOMS: atom_id res chain seq x y z
N MET A 1 -10.55 59.26 64.54
CA MET A 1 -11.47 58.16 64.91
C MET A 1 -12.35 57.89 63.68
N ILE A 2 -12.50 56.62 63.31
CA ILE A 2 -13.47 56.08 62.32
C ILE A 2 -13.06 56.14 60.83
N VAL A 3 -12.37 55.05 60.44
CA VAL A 3 -12.52 54.17 59.25
C VAL A 3 -13.49 54.61 58.13
N ASN A 4 -13.01 54.62 56.88
CA ASN A 4 -13.78 54.04 55.78
C ASN A 4 -12.88 53.45 54.68
N VAL A 5 -12.96 52.13 54.55
CA VAL A 5 -12.25 51.28 53.59
C VAL A 5 -13.15 51.13 52.37
N ARG A 6 -12.70 51.57 51.18
CA ARG A 6 -13.25 51.10 49.91
C ARG A 6 -12.29 50.08 49.32
N GLY A 7 -12.63 48.81 49.52
CA GLY A 7 -11.92 47.68 48.94
C GLY A 7 -12.09 47.63 47.43
N PHE A 8 -10.98 47.61 46.71
CA PHE A 8 -10.91 47.03 45.38
C PHE A 8 -10.54 45.55 45.56
N LEU A 9 -11.47 44.67 45.22
CA LEU A 9 -11.25 43.23 45.15
C LEU A 9 -10.46 42.95 43.86
N ALA A 10 -9.15 42.74 43.98
CA ALA A 10 -8.36 42.18 42.88
C ALA A 10 -8.71 40.69 42.75
N MET A 11 -9.50 40.33 41.73
CA MET A 11 -9.59 38.93 41.31
C MET A 11 -8.24 38.53 40.70
N LEU A 12 -7.43 37.79 41.45
CA LEU A 12 -6.37 36.98 40.86
C LEU A 12 -7.04 35.85 40.06
N THR A 13 -7.09 35.99 38.75
CA THR A 13 -7.28 34.85 37.85
C THR A 13 -6.01 34.02 37.90
N ALA A 14 -6.04 32.93 38.66
CA ALA A 14 -5.04 31.88 38.56
C ALA A 14 -5.15 31.26 37.16
N VAL A 15 -4.28 31.68 36.24
CA VAL A 15 -4.01 30.91 35.03
C VAL A 15 -3.27 29.67 35.49
N ALA A 16 -4.00 28.56 35.70
CA ALA A 16 -3.39 27.26 35.77
C ALA A 16 -2.73 27.03 34.41
N ALA A 17 -1.42 27.23 34.34
CA ALA A 17 -0.61 26.64 33.29
C ALA A 17 -0.73 25.13 33.48
N THR A 18 -1.70 24.52 32.81
CA THR A 18 -1.63 23.10 32.51
C THR A 18 -0.40 22.94 31.65
N THR A 19 0.69 22.54 32.29
CA THR A 19 1.79 21.90 31.60
C THR A 19 1.15 20.77 30.81
N VAL A 20 1.03 20.95 29.50
CA VAL A 20 0.94 19.82 28.58
C VAL A 20 2.22 19.07 28.88
N VAL A 21 2.11 18.01 29.69
CA VAL A 21 3.19 17.04 29.85
C VAL A 21 3.47 16.63 28.43
N GLY A 22 4.63 17.06 27.91
CA GLY A 22 5.10 16.65 26.61
C GLY A 22 4.92 15.14 26.53
N LEU A 23 4.43 14.67 25.40
CA LEU A 23 4.56 13.26 25.04
C LEU A 23 5.95 12.84 25.51
N PRO A 24 6.08 11.84 26.40
CA PRO A 24 7.40 11.42 26.81
C PRO A 24 8.19 11.21 25.52
N ASP A 25 9.41 11.75 25.46
CA ASP A 25 10.43 11.37 24.50
C ASP A 25 10.74 9.88 24.74
N ALA A 26 9.77 9.02 24.45
CA ALA A 26 10.03 7.68 24.00
C ALA A 26 10.73 7.93 22.68
N VAL A 27 12.07 7.91 22.72
CA VAL A 27 12.82 7.28 21.65
C VAL A 27 12.02 6.02 21.33
N ALA A 28 11.23 6.06 20.26
CA ALA A 28 10.40 4.95 19.86
C ALA A 28 11.35 3.76 19.86
N ALA A 29 11.09 2.77 20.73
CA ALA A 29 11.95 1.60 20.81
C ALA A 29 12.15 1.12 19.38
N THR A 30 13.40 1.06 18.93
CA THR A 30 13.75 0.83 17.53
C THR A 30 12.98 -0.38 17.03
N VAL A 31 12.02 -0.17 16.13
CA VAL A 31 11.13 -1.24 15.69
C VAL A 31 11.79 -1.87 14.47
N LEU A 32 12.07 -3.17 14.55
CA LEU A 32 12.65 -3.87 13.40
C LEU A 32 11.61 -3.97 12.28
N PRO A 33 11.98 -3.67 11.02
CA PRO A 33 11.13 -3.94 9.85
C PRO A 33 10.68 -5.39 9.84
N LEU A 34 9.48 -5.69 9.31
CA LEU A 34 8.94 -7.06 9.34
C LEU A 34 9.92 -8.11 8.80
N ASN A 35 10.60 -7.82 7.69
CA ASN A 35 11.57 -8.75 7.12
C ASN A 35 12.79 -8.99 8.03
N ASP A 36 13.20 -8.00 8.81
CA ASP A 36 14.33 -8.13 9.74
C ASP A 36 13.90 -8.74 11.07
N LEU A 37 12.65 -8.47 11.47
CA LEU A 37 12.02 -9.09 12.64
C LEU A 37 11.93 -10.61 12.48
N GLY A 38 11.65 -11.10 11.27
CA GLY A 38 11.69 -12.53 10.95
C GLY A 38 10.84 -13.38 11.90
N SER A 39 11.45 -14.35 12.58
CA SER A 39 10.77 -15.19 13.58
C SER A 39 10.52 -14.49 14.94
N GLY A 40 11.09 -13.30 15.16
CA GLY A 40 10.83 -12.45 16.33
C GLY A 40 9.42 -11.84 16.31
N SER A 41 9.09 -11.04 17.32
CA SER A 41 7.74 -10.49 17.48
C SER A 41 7.70 -9.01 17.84
N TYR A 42 6.63 -8.34 17.38
CA TYR A 42 6.21 -7.00 17.80
C TYR A 42 4.90 -7.15 18.55
N LEU A 43 4.87 -6.81 19.84
CA LEU A 43 3.67 -6.92 20.69
C LEU A 43 3.01 -8.31 20.65
N GLY A 44 3.82 -9.37 20.53
CA GLY A 44 3.36 -10.76 20.42
C GLY A 44 3.04 -11.23 19.00
N PHE A 45 3.07 -10.35 17.99
CA PHE A 45 2.84 -10.70 16.59
C PHE A 45 4.14 -11.00 15.87
N GLN A 46 4.25 -12.20 15.31
CA GLN A 46 5.47 -12.65 14.60
C GLN A 46 5.75 -11.78 13.35
N GLY A 47 7.02 -11.43 13.13
CA GLY A 47 7.52 -10.76 11.92
C GLY A 47 7.63 -11.67 10.69
N GLY A 48 8.41 -11.27 9.70
CA GLY A 48 8.53 -11.90 8.39
C GLY A 48 7.37 -11.55 7.46
N LEU A 49 7.64 -11.45 6.16
CA LEU A 49 6.63 -11.10 5.15
C LEU A 49 5.61 -12.22 4.90
N TYR A 50 5.98 -13.47 5.16
CA TYR A 50 5.18 -14.66 4.92
C TYR A 50 5.02 -15.47 6.23
N PRO A 51 4.15 -16.51 6.25
CA PRO A 51 3.95 -17.34 7.43
C PRO A 51 5.25 -17.92 8.00
N ALA A 52 5.23 -18.20 9.31
CA ALA A 52 6.36 -18.77 10.07
C ALA A 52 7.62 -17.88 10.08
N GLY A 53 7.48 -16.56 10.05
CA GLY A 53 8.60 -15.63 10.16
C GLY A 53 9.48 -15.54 8.91
N ARG A 54 9.02 -16.05 7.76
CA ARG A 54 9.81 -16.13 6.53
C ARG A 54 9.67 -14.88 5.67
N ASN A 55 10.69 -14.58 4.89
CA ASN A 55 10.63 -13.55 3.83
C ASN A 55 10.48 -14.14 2.43
N THR A 56 10.43 -15.47 2.34
CA THR A 56 10.24 -16.21 1.10
C THR A 56 8.79 -16.69 1.00
N MET A 57 8.16 -16.46 -0.15
CA MET A 57 6.83 -16.95 -0.44
C MET A 57 6.77 -18.49 -0.38
N PRO A 58 5.72 -19.10 0.21
CA PRO A 58 5.52 -20.56 0.16
C PRO A 58 5.42 -21.09 -1.28
N ASP A 59 6.02 -22.26 -1.56
CA ASP A 59 6.21 -22.77 -2.92
C ASP A 59 4.92 -22.99 -3.72
N THR A 60 3.85 -23.48 -3.07
CA THR A 60 2.55 -23.65 -3.73
C THR A 60 1.97 -22.29 -4.15
N HIS A 61 2.08 -21.27 -3.28
CA HIS A 61 1.61 -19.92 -3.58
C HIS A 61 2.48 -19.26 -4.66
N ARG A 62 3.79 -19.51 -4.63
CA ARG A 62 4.78 -19.07 -5.63
C ARG A 62 4.46 -19.64 -7.01
N THR A 63 4.22 -20.95 -7.08
CA THR A 63 3.87 -21.65 -8.33
C THR A 63 2.55 -21.15 -8.90
N ALA A 64 1.55 -20.89 -8.04
CA ALA A 64 0.29 -20.27 -8.47
C ALA A 64 0.50 -18.86 -9.03
N GLY A 65 1.38 -18.07 -8.40
CA GLY A 65 1.78 -16.74 -8.87
C GLY A 65 2.45 -16.76 -10.23
N VAL A 66 3.43 -17.65 -10.45
CA VAL A 66 4.09 -17.84 -11.76
C VAL A 66 3.08 -18.28 -12.82
N THR A 67 2.21 -19.24 -12.51
CA THR A 67 1.15 -19.70 -13.43
C THR A 67 0.25 -18.56 -13.88
N ARG A 68 -0.07 -17.61 -12.98
CA ARG A 68 -0.87 -16.43 -13.30
C ARG A 68 -0.10 -15.38 -14.08
N ALA A 69 1.18 -15.18 -13.77
CA ALA A 69 2.06 -14.31 -14.53
C ALA A 69 2.10 -14.74 -16.01
N LEU A 70 2.23 -16.05 -16.27
CA LEU A 70 2.23 -16.62 -17.62
C LEU A 70 0.89 -16.51 -18.37
N ARG A 71 -0.20 -16.16 -17.66
CA ARG A 71 -1.52 -15.90 -18.28
C ARG A 71 -1.72 -14.43 -18.65
N VAL A 72 -0.87 -13.52 -18.17
CA VAL A 72 -0.92 -12.11 -18.56
C VAL A 72 -0.59 -12.01 -20.04
N ARG A 73 -1.53 -11.45 -20.82
CA ARG A 73 -1.41 -11.34 -22.27
C ARG A 73 -2.21 -10.17 -22.81
N PRO A 74 -1.90 -9.64 -24.00
CA PRO A 74 -2.65 -8.52 -24.55
C PRO A 74 -4.10 -8.90 -24.87
N LEU A 75 -5.04 -8.04 -24.47
CA LEU A 75 -6.48 -8.19 -24.68
C LEU A 75 -7.03 -7.01 -25.48
N ASP A 76 -8.06 -7.24 -26.29
CA ASP A 76 -8.86 -6.17 -26.87
C ASP A 76 -9.79 -5.52 -25.81
N SER A 77 -10.56 -4.51 -26.22
CA SER A 77 -11.49 -3.79 -25.34
C SER A 77 -12.65 -4.66 -24.83
N ALA A 78 -12.96 -5.76 -25.51
CA ALA A 78 -13.94 -6.77 -25.07
C ALA A 78 -13.33 -7.77 -24.07
N GLY A 79 -12.02 -7.71 -23.81
CA GLY A 79 -11.33 -8.62 -22.89
C GLY A 79 -10.93 -9.95 -23.53
N THR A 80 -10.94 -10.04 -24.86
CA THR A 80 -10.55 -11.23 -25.62
C THR A 80 -9.08 -11.14 -26.02
N PRO A 81 -8.31 -12.24 -26.00
CA PRO A 81 -6.91 -12.23 -26.44
C PRO A 81 -6.77 -11.68 -27.86
N SER A 82 -5.88 -10.71 -28.04
CA SER A 82 -5.66 -10.06 -29.32
C SER A 82 -4.20 -9.64 -29.47
N ALA A 83 -3.57 -9.96 -30.60
CA ALA A 83 -2.19 -9.55 -30.87
C ALA A 83 -2.00 -8.02 -30.89
N GLY A 84 -3.04 -7.28 -31.29
CA GLY A 84 -3.08 -5.81 -31.24
C GLY A 84 -3.56 -5.24 -29.91
N GLY A 85 -3.90 -6.11 -28.95
CA GLY A 85 -4.44 -5.72 -27.65
C GLY A 85 -3.42 -5.11 -26.70
N ARG A 86 -3.90 -4.79 -25.50
CA ARG A 86 -3.13 -4.26 -24.37
C ARG A 86 -3.47 -4.99 -23.09
N TYR A 87 -2.60 -4.91 -22.10
CA TYR A 87 -2.90 -5.31 -20.72
C TYR A 87 -2.49 -4.20 -19.76
N VAL A 88 -3.26 -4.05 -18.68
CA VAL A 88 -3.11 -2.92 -17.77
C VAL A 88 -2.56 -3.36 -16.42
N LEU A 89 -1.53 -2.64 -15.97
CA LEU A 89 -1.09 -2.55 -14.59
C LEU A 89 -1.72 -1.29 -13.98
N LEU A 90 -2.57 -1.46 -12.96
CA LEU A 90 -3.32 -0.39 -12.33
C LEU A 90 -2.86 -0.15 -10.89
N SER A 91 -2.65 1.10 -10.48
CA SER A 91 -2.53 1.43 -9.04
C SER A 91 -3.90 1.59 -8.39
N ILE A 92 -4.01 1.19 -7.12
CA ILE A 92 -5.18 1.41 -6.27
C ILE A 92 -4.71 1.91 -4.92
N GLY A 93 -5.30 3.02 -4.45
CA GLY A 93 -4.97 3.58 -3.15
C GLY A 93 -5.22 5.07 -3.00
N MET A 94 -4.52 5.64 -2.03
CA MET A 94 -4.68 7.03 -1.56
C MET A 94 -3.63 7.98 -2.16
N SER A 95 -3.51 9.19 -1.62
CA SER A 95 -2.57 10.23 -2.08
C SER A 95 -1.12 9.74 -2.17
N ASN A 96 -0.61 9.04 -1.16
CA ASN A 96 0.75 8.49 -1.17
C ASN A 96 0.97 7.57 -2.38
N THR A 97 -0.04 6.75 -2.69
CA THR A 97 -0.02 5.81 -3.82
C THR A 97 0.08 6.56 -5.14
N THR A 98 -0.79 7.54 -5.41
CA THR A 98 -0.70 8.39 -6.61
C THR A 98 0.64 9.13 -6.66
N GLN A 99 1.10 9.69 -5.55
CA GLN A 99 2.32 10.50 -5.52
C GLN A 99 3.58 9.69 -5.87
N GLU A 100 3.63 8.44 -5.42
CA GLU A 100 4.73 7.51 -5.73
C GLU A 100 4.58 6.92 -7.14
N PHE A 101 3.35 6.65 -7.58
CA PHE A 101 3.08 5.99 -8.86
C PHE A 101 3.19 6.96 -10.05
N CYS A 102 2.55 8.13 -9.96
CA CYS A 102 2.48 9.12 -11.04
C CYS A 102 2.92 10.53 -10.64
N SER A 103 2.86 10.90 -9.36
CA SER A 103 3.11 12.27 -8.86
C SER A 103 2.12 13.35 -9.32
N ALA A 104 1.22 13.07 -10.26
CA ALA A 104 0.21 14.03 -10.75
C ALA A 104 -1.15 13.76 -10.10
N ASP A 105 -1.48 14.51 -9.04
CA ASP A 105 -2.73 14.32 -8.28
C ASP A 105 -4.01 14.62 -9.10
N THR A 106 -3.93 15.41 -10.19
CA THR A 106 -5.10 15.99 -10.88
C THR A 106 -5.14 15.80 -12.40
N GLY A 107 -4.36 14.88 -12.97
CA GLY A 107 -4.36 14.60 -14.41
C GLY A 107 -3.39 15.51 -15.18
N GLY A 108 -2.27 14.91 -15.55
CA GLY A 108 -1.15 15.49 -16.28
C GLY A 108 -0.11 14.39 -16.52
N PRO A 109 0.99 14.66 -17.25
CA PRO A 109 2.03 13.67 -17.42
C PRO A 109 2.64 13.30 -16.06
N CYS A 110 2.89 12.00 -15.85
CA CYS A 110 3.53 11.55 -14.62
C CYS A 110 4.96 12.10 -14.54
N ALA A 111 5.39 12.47 -13.33
CA ALA A 111 6.71 13.05 -13.15
C ALA A 111 7.82 12.01 -13.45
N PRO A 112 8.96 12.40 -14.05
CA PRO A 112 10.04 11.47 -14.39
C PRO A 112 10.59 10.65 -13.22
N TYR A 113 10.49 11.18 -12.00
CA TYR A 113 10.92 10.49 -10.78
C TYR A 113 9.87 9.54 -10.19
N SER A 114 8.61 9.56 -10.65
CA SER A 114 7.58 8.60 -10.21
C SER A 114 7.75 7.24 -10.89
N PHE A 115 7.03 6.22 -10.45
CA PHE A 115 7.13 4.88 -11.05
C PHE A 115 6.78 4.88 -12.55
N ILE A 116 5.65 5.48 -12.94
CA ILE A 116 5.26 5.57 -14.35
C ILE A 116 6.31 6.35 -15.16
N GLY A 117 6.84 7.45 -14.62
CA GLY A 117 7.89 8.22 -15.30
C GLY A 117 9.17 7.42 -15.53
N GLN A 118 9.64 6.71 -14.50
CA GLN A 118 10.83 5.87 -14.62
C GLN A 118 10.58 4.67 -15.56
N ALA A 119 9.42 4.04 -15.47
CA ALA A 119 9.07 2.92 -16.35
C ALA A 119 8.99 3.38 -17.82
N ALA A 120 8.40 4.55 -18.10
CA ALA A 120 8.31 5.11 -19.45
C ALA A 120 9.68 5.42 -20.07
N ALA A 121 10.67 5.77 -19.24
CA ALA A 121 12.04 6.04 -19.70
C ALA A 121 12.92 4.77 -19.81
N ASP A 122 12.49 3.64 -19.24
CA ASP A 122 13.30 2.42 -19.20
C ASP A 122 13.09 1.58 -20.46
N PRO A 123 14.13 1.36 -21.29
CA PRO A 123 14.01 0.62 -22.55
C PRO A 123 13.77 -0.89 -22.35
N GLN A 124 13.93 -1.42 -21.14
CA GLN A 124 13.63 -2.82 -20.85
C GLN A 124 12.14 -3.05 -20.60
N VAL A 125 11.34 -2.00 -20.32
CA VAL A 125 9.90 -2.12 -20.09
C VAL A 125 9.18 -2.40 -21.41
N ASN A 126 8.16 -3.27 -21.37
CA ASN A 126 7.37 -3.63 -22.54
C ASN A 126 6.37 -2.52 -22.92
N HIS A 127 6.81 -1.53 -23.69
CA HIS A 127 5.96 -0.42 -24.15
C HIS A 127 4.94 -0.81 -25.23
N ASP A 128 5.12 -1.97 -25.86
CA ASP A 128 4.28 -2.41 -26.97
C ASP A 128 2.92 -2.94 -26.54
N LYS A 129 2.83 -3.52 -25.33
CA LYS A 129 1.63 -4.23 -24.86
C LYS A 129 1.16 -3.80 -23.48
N LEU A 130 2.07 -3.46 -22.58
CA LEU A 130 1.74 -2.97 -21.25
C LEU A 130 1.25 -1.52 -21.32
N VAL A 131 0.20 -1.22 -20.57
CA VAL A 131 -0.15 0.16 -20.21
C VAL A 131 -0.19 0.25 -18.70
N ILE A 132 0.49 1.26 -18.13
CA ILE A 132 0.55 1.51 -16.70
C ILE A 132 -0.36 2.68 -16.38
N VAL A 133 -1.33 2.49 -15.48
CA VAL A 133 -2.39 3.47 -15.20
C VAL A 133 -2.44 3.79 -13.71
N ASP A 134 -2.45 5.09 -13.38
CA ASP A 134 -2.67 5.54 -12.01
C ASP A 134 -4.17 5.63 -11.69
N GLY A 135 -4.68 4.62 -10.98
CA GLY A 135 -6.07 4.58 -10.52
C GLY A 135 -6.26 5.19 -9.12
N ALA A 136 -5.19 5.26 -8.33
CA ALA A 136 -5.18 5.88 -7.01
C ALA A 136 -5.62 7.36 -7.06
N ALA A 137 -6.03 7.89 -5.91
CA ALA A 137 -6.36 9.31 -5.78
C ALA A 137 -6.25 9.81 -4.34
N GLY A 138 -6.03 11.11 -4.19
CA GLY A 138 -5.99 11.78 -2.89
C GLY A 138 -7.25 11.53 -2.04
N GLY A 139 -7.05 11.28 -0.75
CA GLY A 139 -8.13 11.03 0.22
C GLY A 139 -8.84 9.68 0.09
N GLN A 140 -8.48 8.83 -0.88
CA GLN A 140 -9.16 7.55 -1.12
C GLN A 140 -8.52 6.41 -0.31
N THR A 141 -8.86 6.34 0.98
CA THR A 141 -8.38 5.34 1.95
C THR A 141 -8.94 3.93 1.68
N ALA A 142 -8.48 2.93 2.42
CA ALA A 142 -8.85 1.52 2.22
C ALA A 142 -10.37 1.28 2.12
N GLY A 143 -11.17 1.86 3.02
CA GLY A 143 -12.64 1.73 3.02
C GLY A 143 -13.38 2.45 1.88
N THR A 144 -12.67 3.04 0.90
CA THR A 144 -13.28 3.63 -0.32
C THR A 144 -13.01 2.80 -1.57
N TRP A 145 -12.48 1.59 -1.37
CA TRP A 145 -12.16 0.62 -2.42
C TRP A 145 -12.68 -0.79 -2.10
N ASP A 146 -13.34 -0.96 -0.96
CA ASP A 146 -13.63 -2.27 -0.36
C ASP A 146 -14.98 -2.85 -0.82
N ALA A 147 -15.78 -2.10 -1.59
CA ALA A 147 -16.93 -2.60 -2.31
C ALA A 147 -16.80 -2.36 -3.83
N PRO A 148 -17.25 -3.29 -4.70
CA PRO A 148 -17.22 -3.08 -6.16
C PRO A 148 -18.11 -1.91 -6.62
N THR A 149 -19.03 -1.46 -5.76
CA THR A 149 -19.91 -0.31 -5.98
C THR A 149 -19.28 1.02 -5.56
N ASP A 150 -18.07 1.01 -4.99
CA ASP A 150 -17.42 2.24 -4.57
C ASP A 150 -17.12 3.13 -5.78
N ALA A 151 -17.41 4.43 -5.61
CA ALA A 151 -17.32 5.44 -6.67
C ALA A 151 -15.93 5.53 -7.30
N ASN A 152 -14.88 5.13 -6.57
CA ASN A 152 -13.52 5.11 -7.09
C ASN A 152 -13.35 4.21 -8.31
N TYR A 153 -14.04 3.07 -8.37
CA TYR A 153 -13.92 2.18 -9.51
C TYR A 153 -14.56 2.78 -10.77
N ASP A 154 -15.71 3.45 -10.63
CA ASP A 154 -16.34 4.18 -11.73
C ASP A 154 -15.50 5.37 -12.18
N ARG A 155 -14.91 6.11 -11.23
CA ARG A 155 -13.92 7.15 -11.54
C ARG A 155 -12.74 6.59 -12.34
N VAL A 156 -12.16 5.45 -11.95
CA VAL A 156 -11.05 4.82 -12.69
C VAL A 156 -11.50 4.43 -14.10
N ARG A 157 -12.66 3.80 -14.25
CA ARG A 157 -13.23 3.44 -15.55
C ARG A 157 -13.34 4.66 -16.46
N ASP A 158 -13.97 5.71 -15.97
CA ASP A 158 -14.39 6.84 -16.81
C ASP A 158 -13.27 7.87 -17.04
N THR A 159 -12.39 8.07 -16.05
CA THR A 159 -11.41 9.18 -16.06
C THR A 159 -9.97 8.72 -16.26
N ARG A 160 -9.68 7.42 -16.15
CA ARG A 160 -8.32 6.87 -16.30
C ARG A 160 -8.22 5.86 -17.43
N LEU A 161 -9.16 4.92 -17.53
CA LEU A 161 -9.12 3.88 -18.57
C LEU A 161 -9.74 4.35 -19.90
N ALA A 162 -10.98 4.84 -19.88
CA ALA A 162 -11.69 5.22 -21.10
C ALA A 162 -10.96 6.27 -21.96
N PRO A 163 -10.33 7.32 -21.40
CA PRO A 163 -9.57 8.30 -22.20
C PRO A 163 -8.36 7.71 -22.94
N LEU A 164 -7.86 6.55 -22.49
CA LEU A 164 -6.78 5.80 -23.13
C LEU A 164 -7.30 4.74 -24.12
N GLY A 165 -8.62 4.68 -24.36
CA GLY A 165 -9.26 3.62 -25.14
C GLY A 165 -9.24 2.25 -24.46
N LEU A 166 -9.03 2.21 -23.14
CA LEU A 166 -8.93 0.99 -22.36
C LEU A 166 -10.25 0.68 -21.62
N THR A 167 -10.45 -0.58 -21.28
CA THR A 167 -11.59 -1.02 -20.45
C THR A 167 -11.12 -1.76 -19.19
N GLU A 168 -12.01 -1.88 -18.20
CA GLU A 168 -11.77 -2.69 -17.00
C GLU A 168 -11.43 -4.16 -17.34
N ARG A 169 -11.86 -4.65 -18.51
CA ARG A 169 -11.56 -6.01 -18.98
C ARG A 169 -10.10 -6.21 -19.39
N GLN A 170 -9.34 -5.14 -19.61
CA GLN A 170 -7.92 -5.21 -19.95
C GLN A 170 -7.02 -5.12 -18.70
N VAL A 171 -7.58 -4.81 -17.52
CA VAL A 171 -6.86 -4.83 -16.24
C VAL A 171 -6.54 -6.26 -15.84
N GLN A 172 -5.25 -6.55 -15.75
CA GLN A 172 -4.72 -7.88 -15.42
C GLN A 172 -3.81 -7.87 -14.20
N ILE A 173 -3.30 -6.71 -13.80
CA ILE A 173 -2.44 -6.55 -12.63
C ILE A 173 -2.88 -5.32 -11.84
N ALA A 174 -2.90 -5.42 -10.52
CA ALA A 174 -3.06 -4.27 -9.63
C ALA A 174 -1.92 -4.17 -8.61
N TRP A 175 -1.40 -2.96 -8.42
CA TRP A 175 -0.57 -2.62 -7.27
C TRP A 175 -1.43 -1.85 -6.26
N VAL A 176 -1.52 -2.38 -5.04
CA VAL A 176 -2.41 -1.85 -4.00
C VAL A 176 -1.57 -1.34 -2.84
N LYS A 177 -1.75 -0.06 -2.51
CA LYS A 177 -1.17 0.56 -1.32
C LYS A 177 -2.26 1.38 -0.64
N VAL A 178 -2.72 0.93 0.52
CA VAL A 178 -3.83 1.54 1.24
C VAL A 178 -3.52 1.67 2.73
N ALA A 179 -4.17 2.63 3.38
CA ALA A 179 -4.21 2.79 4.82
C ALA A 179 -5.55 3.45 5.21
N ASN A 180 -5.84 3.51 6.50
CA ASN A 180 -6.93 4.32 7.04
C ASN A 180 -6.43 5.70 7.46
N ALA A 181 -7.28 6.71 7.33
CA ALA A 181 -7.00 8.05 7.81
C ALA A 181 -7.36 8.18 9.29
N GLN A 182 -6.55 8.92 10.03
CA GLN A 182 -6.78 9.26 11.45
C GLN A 182 -7.05 8.05 12.35
N PRO A 183 -6.26 6.97 12.26
CA PRO A 183 -6.39 5.86 13.18
C PRO A 183 -6.07 6.31 14.62
N SER A 184 -6.78 5.74 15.59
CA SER A 184 -6.67 6.11 17.01
C SER A 184 -6.40 4.93 17.94
N VAL A 185 -6.41 3.70 17.41
CA VAL A 185 -6.22 2.47 18.20
C VAL A 185 -5.19 1.57 17.50
N SER A 186 -4.05 1.34 18.15
CA SER A 186 -2.95 0.51 17.64
C SER A 186 -2.98 -0.91 18.21
N LEU A 187 -2.11 -1.78 17.70
CA LEU A 187 -1.90 -3.09 18.30
C LEU A 187 -1.41 -2.97 19.76
N PRO A 188 -1.70 -3.98 20.62
CA PRO A 188 -2.39 -5.24 20.34
C PRO A 188 -3.91 -5.17 20.57
N ALA A 189 -4.52 -3.99 20.67
CA ALA A 189 -5.94 -3.86 20.98
C ALA A 189 -6.81 -4.61 19.95
N ALA A 190 -7.90 -5.25 20.42
CA ALA A 190 -8.71 -6.14 19.59
C ALA A 190 -9.38 -5.44 18.38
N ASN A 191 -9.58 -4.12 18.49
CA ASN A 191 -10.14 -3.20 17.49
C ASN A 191 -9.07 -2.31 16.81
N ALA A 192 -7.79 -2.66 16.92
CA ALA A 192 -6.69 -1.93 16.29
C ALA A 192 -6.91 -1.72 14.78
N ASP A 193 -6.40 -0.59 14.27
CA ASP A 193 -6.50 -0.21 12.86
C ASP A 193 -5.94 -1.29 11.92
N ALA A 194 -4.83 -1.91 12.30
CA ALA A 194 -4.21 -3.00 11.54
C ALA A 194 -5.20 -4.13 11.23
N TYR A 195 -6.08 -4.46 12.17
CA TYR A 195 -7.10 -5.49 11.95
C TYR A 195 -8.25 -5.01 11.07
N GLN A 196 -8.66 -3.75 11.19
CA GLN A 196 -9.65 -3.16 10.28
C GLN A 196 -9.13 -3.17 8.84
N LEU A 197 -7.83 -2.86 8.68
CA LEU A 197 -7.14 -2.89 7.40
C LEU A 197 -7.09 -4.31 6.80
N VAL A 198 -6.99 -5.37 7.59
CA VAL A 198 -7.10 -6.77 7.08
C VAL A 198 -8.46 -7.01 6.45
N THR A 199 -9.54 -6.62 7.15
CA THR A 199 -10.91 -6.76 6.63
C THR A 199 -11.10 -5.98 5.33
N GLN A 200 -10.68 -4.72 5.30
CA GLN A 200 -10.79 -3.88 4.11
C GLN A 200 -9.93 -4.39 2.96
N GLN A 201 -8.70 -4.85 3.19
CA GLN A 201 -7.86 -5.42 2.12
C GLN A 201 -8.46 -6.71 1.55
N GLY A 202 -9.05 -7.57 2.39
CA GLY A 202 -9.77 -8.74 1.90
C GLY A 202 -10.99 -8.37 1.06
N ASN A 203 -11.74 -7.36 1.49
CA ASN A 203 -12.86 -6.78 0.75
C ASN A 203 -12.41 -6.19 -0.60
N ILE A 204 -11.31 -5.43 -0.62
CA ILE A 204 -10.67 -4.88 -1.83
C ILE A 204 -10.34 -6.02 -2.80
N LEU A 205 -9.72 -7.12 -2.35
CA LEU A 205 -9.43 -8.26 -3.23
C LEU A 205 -10.69 -8.81 -3.91
N ARG A 206 -11.79 -8.95 -3.18
CA ARG A 206 -13.08 -9.39 -3.74
C ARG A 206 -13.70 -8.35 -4.69
N ALA A 207 -13.59 -7.06 -4.36
CA ALA A 207 -14.06 -5.97 -5.21
C ALA A 207 -13.28 -5.93 -6.54
N LEU A 208 -11.94 -6.02 -6.48
CA LEU A 208 -11.06 -6.10 -7.64
C LEU A 208 -11.41 -7.28 -8.54
N ARG A 209 -11.69 -8.47 -7.98
CA ARG A 209 -12.13 -9.63 -8.77
C ARG A 209 -13.40 -9.36 -9.56
N LYS A 210 -14.35 -8.63 -8.97
CA LYS A 210 -15.63 -8.28 -9.61
C LYS A 210 -15.47 -7.21 -10.69
N ARG A 211 -14.65 -6.18 -10.44
CA ARG A 211 -14.44 -5.06 -11.37
C ARG A 211 -13.56 -5.43 -12.55
N TYR A 212 -12.54 -6.26 -12.31
CA TYR A 212 -11.52 -6.59 -13.30
C TYR A 212 -11.58 -8.10 -13.61
N PRO A 213 -12.43 -8.53 -14.56
CA PRO A 213 -12.72 -9.96 -14.77
C PRO A 213 -11.50 -10.79 -15.22
N ASN A 214 -10.52 -10.14 -15.86
CA ASN A 214 -9.28 -10.77 -16.32
C ASN A 214 -8.10 -10.61 -15.35
N LEU A 215 -8.32 -10.04 -14.15
CA LEU A 215 -7.28 -9.81 -13.15
C LEU A 215 -6.56 -11.12 -12.78
N GLN A 216 -5.25 -11.14 -12.98
CA GLN A 216 -4.37 -12.27 -12.68
C GLN A 216 -3.70 -12.12 -11.33
N GLN A 217 -3.12 -10.94 -11.06
CA GLN A 217 -2.22 -10.73 -9.92
C GLN A 217 -2.50 -9.40 -9.20
N VAL A 218 -2.43 -9.43 -7.88
CA VAL A 218 -2.46 -8.25 -7.02
C VAL A 218 -1.20 -8.22 -6.15
N PHE A 219 -0.54 -7.07 -6.10
CA PHE A 219 0.66 -6.86 -5.28
C PHE A 219 0.41 -5.78 -4.24
N PHE A 220 0.50 -6.12 -2.97
CA PHE A 220 0.34 -5.18 -1.87
C PHE A 220 1.68 -4.60 -1.42
N SER A 221 1.68 -3.32 -1.07
CA SER A 221 2.79 -2.66 -0.37
C SER A 221 2.28 -1.97 0.89
N SER A 222 3.12 -1.95 1.94
CA SER A 222 2.87 -1.19 3.16
C SER A 222 2.99 0.33 2.92
N ARG A 223 2.66 1.12 3.94
CA ARG A 223 3.17 2.50 4.05
C ARG A 223 4.69 2.53 4.07
N ILE A 224 5.23 3.69 3.71
CA ILE A 224 6.59 4.12 4.06
C ILE A 224 6.62 4.53 5.55
N TYR A 225 7.79 4.87 6.07
CA TYR A 225 7.97 5.32 7.46
C TYR A 225 7.03 6.49 7.83
N GLY A 226 6.41 6.43 9.01
CA GLY A 226 5.51 7.47 9.51
C GLY A 226 6.07 8.34 10.63
N GLY A 227 7.32 8.11 11.07
CA GLY A 227 7.87 8.72 12.29
C GLY A 227 8.16 10.22 12.19
N TYR A 228 8.11 10.79 10.98
CA TYR A 228 8.25 12.23 10.77
C TYR A 228 6.92 12.98 10.71
N ALA A 229 5.78 12.27 10.76
CA ALA A 229 4.47 12.87 10.60
C ALA A 229 4.18 13.91 11.68
N THR A 230 3.77 15.11 11.25
CA THR A 230 3.35 16.21 12.14
C THR A 230 1.84 16.36 12.21
N THR A 231 1.11 15.41 11.61
CA THR A 231 -0.36 15.38 11.57
C THR A 231 -0.86 14.02 12.03
N SER A 232 -2.14 13.94 12.40
CA SER A 232 -2.79 12.68 12.76
C SER A 232 -3.20 11.83 11.56
N LEU A 233 -2.80 12.17 10.33
CA LEU A 233 -3.34 11.50 9.13
C LEU A 233 -3.08 9.99 9.14
N ASN A 234 -1.85 9.53 9.38
CA ASN A 234 -1.49 8.13 9.64
C ASN A 234 -0.01 8.08 10.12
N PRO A 235 0.28 8.52 11.36
CA PRO A 235 1.64 8.51 11.92
C PRO A 235 2.05 7.09 12.37
N GLU A 236 3.25 6.93 12.96
CA GLU A 236 3.55 5.71 13.71
C GLU A 236 2.68 5.60 14.97
N PRO A 237 2.35 4.37 15.44
CA PRO A 237 2.77 3.07 14.89
C PRO A 237 1.93 2.58 13.69
N TYR A 238 0.91 3.34 13.28
CA TYR A 238 -0.05 2.89 12.27
C TYR A 238 0.59 2.68 10.90
N ALA A 239 1.55 3.53 10.52
CA ALA A 239 2.31 3.37 9.28
C ALA A 239 3.09 2.04 9.28
N TYR A 240 3.83 1.71 10.34
CA TYR A 240 4.49 0.41 10.53
C TYR A 240 3.48 -0.75 10.52
N GLU A 241 2.37 -0.60 11.26
CA GLU A 241 1.36 -1.64 11.41
C GLU A 241 0.58 -1.96 10.12
N THR A 242 0.61 -1.08 9.12
CA THR A 242 0.13 -1.44 7.76
C THR A 242 0.89 -2.63 7.18
N GLY A 243 2.16 -2.83 7.56
CA GLY A 243 2.93 -4.01 7.20
C GLY A 243 2.33 -5.30 7.74
N PHE A 244 1.82 -5.29 8.98
CA PHE A 244 1.07 -6.42 9.54
C PHE A 244 -0.26 -6.64 8.83
N GLY A 245 -0.98 -5.57 8.51
CA GLY A 245 -2.21 -5.66 7.71
C GLY A 245 -1.98 -6.39 6.38
N VAL A 246 -0.93 -6.03 5.64
CA VAL A 246 -0.57 -6.67 4.36
C VAL A 246 -0.13 -8.12 4.58
N LYS A 247 0.74 -8.36 5.58
CA LYS A 247 1.19 -9.70 5.94
C LYS A 247 -0.01 -10.63 6.18
N TRP A 248 -0.94 -10.20 7.03
CA TRP A 248 -2.04 -11.03 7.47
C TRP A 248 -3.04 -11.33 6.37
N VAL A 249 -3.37 -10.38 5.48
CA VAL A 249 -4.28 -10.68 4.35
C VAL A 249 -3.65 -11.68 3.37
N ILE A 250 -2.34 -11.58 3.10
CA ILE A 250 -1.63 -12.56 2.25
C ILE A 250 -1.55 -13.91 2.95
N GLN A 251 -1.22 -13.94 4.24
CA GLN A 251 -1.18 -15.15 5.04
C GLN A 251 -2.56 -15.83 5.13
N ALA A 252 -3.64 -15.07 5.24
CA ALA A 252 -5.02 -15.59 5.21
C ALA A 252 -5.31 -16.29 3.87
N GLN A 253 -4.95 -15.68 2.74
CA GLN A 253 -5.11 -16.34 1.44
C GLN A 253 -4.25 -17.60 1.32
N VAL A 254 -2.98 -17.55 1.71
CA VAL A 254 -2.08 -18.73 1.69
C VAL A 254 -2.68 -19.87 2.53
N THR A 255 -3.15 -19.55 3.74
CA THR A 255 -3.70 -20.51 4.69
C THR A 255 -4.98 -21.14 4.14
N GLN A 256 -5.88 -20.34 3.58
CA GLN A 256 -7.10 -20.84 2.95
C GLN A 256 -6.78 -21.80 1.81
N MET A 257 -5.83 -21.44 0.95
CA MET A 257 -5.47 -22.23 -0.23
C MET A 257 -4.73 -23.53 0.13
N SER A 258 -4.17 -23.63 1.34
CA SER A 258 -3.63 -24.87 1.91
C SER A 258 -4.64 -25.66 2.76
N GLY A 259 -5.93 -25.30 2.74
CA GLY A 259 -7.00 -26.01 3.45
C GLY A 259 -7.24 -25.57 4.90
N GLY A 260 -6.64 -24.46 5.35
CA GLY A 260 -6.81 -23.91 6.70
C GLY A 260 -8.13 -23.18 6.96
N GLY A 261 -9.03 -23.14 5.97
CA GLY A 261 -10.33 -22.47 6.09
C GLY A 261 -10.30 -20.97 5.81
N ILE A 262 -11.45 -20.33 5.98
CA ILE A 262 -11.63 -18.89 5.74
C ILE A 262 -11.23 -18.12 7.00
N ASP A 263 -10.33 -17.15 6.85
CA ASP A 263 -9.99 -16.22 7.93
C ASP A 263 -11.21 -15.33 8.27
N PRO A 264 -11.62 -15.23 9.54
CA PRO A 264 -12.84 -14.51 9.92
C PRO A 264 -12.74 -12.98 9.73
N ARG A 265 -11.53 -12.40 9.67
CA ARG A 265 -11.35 -10.97 9.43
C ARG A 265 -11.20 -10.67 7.95
N ALA A 266 -10.34 -11.41 7.25
CA ALA A 266 -10.04 -11.18 5.84
C ALA A 266 -11.20 -11.65 4.92
N GLY A 267 -11.99 -12.63 5.37
CA GLY A 267 -13.06 -13.25 4.60
C GLY A 267 -12.54 -14.23 3.55
N ASN A 268 -13.42 -14.71 2.67
CA ASN A 268 -13.06 -15.67 1.63
C ASN A 268 -12.12 -15.02 0.59
N LEU A 269 -10.93 -15.60 0.44
CA LEU A 269 -9.84 -15.20 -0.44
C LEU A 269 -9.41 -16.32 -1.40
N ASP A 270 -10.25 -17.32 -1.64
CA ASP A 270 -9.98 -18.36 -2.63
C ASP A 270 -9.64 -17.72 -3.98
N TYR A 271 -8.41 -17.92 -4.45
CA TYR A 271 -7.96 -17.28 -5.67
C TYR A 271 -8.47 -17.97 -6.96
N ASN A 272 -9.07 -19.16 -6.86
CA ASN A 272 -9.63 -19.87 -8.00
C ASN A 272 -11.04 -19.39 -8.37
N GLY A 273 -11.73 -18.66 -7.49
CA GLY A 273 -13.05 -18.10 -7.79
C GLY A 273 -13.34 -16.73 -7.17
N THR A 274 -13.04 -16.54 -5.89
CA THR A 274 -13.59 -15.42 -5.09
C THR A 274 -12.73 -14.16 -5.11
N ALA A 275 -11.41 -14.30 -5.12
CA ALA A 275 -10.43 -13.21 -5.11
C ALA A 275 -9.38 -13.43 -6.21
N PRO A 276 -8.56 -12.42 -6.58
CA PRO A 276 -7.35 -12.66 -7.34
C PRO A 276 -6.26 -13.25 -6.44
N TRP A 277 -5.22 -13.82 -7.04
CA TRP A 277 -4.01 -14.14 -6.29
C TRP A 277 -3.31 -12.86 -5.85
N ALA A 278 -2.91 -12.82 -4.59
CA ALA A 278 -2.29 -11.68 -3.95
C ALA A 278 -0.93 -12.04 -3.34
N ALA A 279 0.03 -11.14 -3.46
CA ALA A 279 1.35 -11.27 -2.87
C ALA A 279 1.91 -9.91 -2.46
N TRP A 280 3.08 -9.92 -1.82
CA TRP A 280 3.84 -8.71 -1.57
C TRP A 280 4.36 -8.15 -2.90
N GLY A 281 4.13 -6.86 -3.12
CA GLY A 281 5.03 -6.02 -3.90
C GLY A 281 6.29 -5.68 -3.09
N PRO A 282 6.98 -4.56 -3.38
CA PRO A 282 8.05 -4.12 -2.50
C PRO A 282 7.49 -3.80 -1.10
N TYR A 283 8.15 -4.30 -0.05
CA TYR A 283 7.90 -3.87 1.33
C TYR A 283 8.65 -2.55 1.56
N LEU A 284 7.89 -1.48 1.86
CA LEU A 284 8.35 -0.09 1.75
C LEU A 284 8.77 0.54 3.08
N TRP A 285 8.48 -0.11 4.21
CA TRP A 285 8.78 0.45 5.52
C TRP A 285 10.22 0.11 5.96
N ALA A 286 10.88 1.10 6.55
CA ALA A 286 12.13 0.97 7.32
C ALA A 286 12.12 2.02 8.44
N ASP A 287 12.87 1.81 9.52
CA ASP A 287 12.82 2.66 10.72
C ASP A 287 13.66 3.94 10.56
N GLY A 288 13.15 4.92 9.82
CA GLY A 288 13.81 6.20 9.63
C GLY A 288 15.24 6.02 9.09
N LEU A 289 16.23 6.60 9.79
CA LEU A 289 17.64 6.49 9.39
C LEU A 289 18.30 5.16 9.78
N GLN A 290 17.61 4.28 10.53
CA GLN A 290 18.13 2.95 10.81
C GLN A 290 18.00 2.08 9.56
N PRO A 291 19.12 1.60 8.97
CA PRO A 291 19.05 0.83 7.75
C PRO A 291 18.38 -0.51 8.02
N ARG A 292 17.37 -0.81 7.20
CA ARG A 292 16.88 -2.17 7.03
C ARG A 292 17.99 -3.06 6.47
N SER A 293 17.88 -4.38 6.61
CA SER A 293 18.89 -5.35 6.11
C SER A 293 19.29 -5.19 4.63
N ASP A 294 18.46 -4.57 3.80
CA ASP A 294 18.75 -4.27 2.39
C ASP A 294 19.26 -2.84 2.15
N GLY A 295 19.54 -2.09 3.22
CA GLY A 295 20.03 -0.72 3.19
C GLY A 295 18.95 0.36 3.05
N LEU A 296 17.66 -0.01 3.00
CA LEU A 296 16.58 0.98 2.93
C LEU A 296 16.55 1.85 4.20
N THR A 297 16.55 3.17 3.99
CA THR A 297 16.34 4.19 5.03
C THR A 297 15.35 5.24 4.54
N TRP A 298 14.79 6.00 5.49
CA TRP A 298 13.89 7.12 5.32
C TRP A 298 14.43 8.34 6.08
N GLN A 299 14.92 9.34 5.36
CA GLN A 299 15.36 10.61 5.94
C GLN A 299 14.22 11.63 5.92
N ARG A 300 14.29 12.67 6.77
CA ARG A 300 13.22 13.68 6.84
C ARG A 300 12.92 14.35 5.49
N SER A 301 13.94 14.54 4.65
CA SER A 301 13.83 15.14 3.31
C SER A 301 13.13 14.24 2.29
N ASP A 302 12.91 12.95 2.59
CA ASP A 302 12.08 12.07 1.78
C ASP A 302 10.58 12.36 1.94
N PHE A 303 10.21 13.29 2.83
CA PHE A 303 8.84 13.63 3.16
C PHE A 303 8.61 15.13 3.01
N GLY A 304 7.37 15.49 2.66
CA GLY A 304 6.91 16.87 2.66
C GLY A 304 6.85 17.47 4.06
N THR A 305 6.40 18.71 4.14
CA THR A 305 6.33 19.46 5.41
C THR A 305 5.48 18.76 6.47
N ASP A 306 4.43 18.03 6.08
CA ASP A 306 3.57 17.28 7.00
C ASP A 306 4.16 15.96 7.52
N GLY A 307 5.31 15.55 6.97
CA GLY A 307 6.00 14.31 7.34
C GLY A 307 5.24 13.02 7.02
N THR A 308 4.13 13.11 6.29
CA THR A 308 3.24 11.99 5.96
C THR A 308 3.28 11.69 4.46
N HIS A 309 3.27 12.73 3.63
CA HIS A 309 3.35 12.61 2.19
C HIS A 309 4.82 12.55 1.75
N PRO A 310 5.18 11.69 0.79
CA PRO A 310 6.54 11.64 0.28
C PRO A 310 6.86 12.92 -0.52
N ALA A 311 8.04 13.48 -0.29
CA ALA A 311 8.66 14.48 -1.15
C ALA A 311 9.23 13.81 -2.41
N MET A 312 9.83 14.59 -3.31
CA MET A 312 10.39 14.10 -4.56
C MET A 312 11.35 12.91 -4.36
N SER A 313 12.30 12.99 -3.42
CA SER A 313 13.26 11.91 -3.17
C SER A 313 12.59 10.65 -2.63
N GLY A 314 11.56 10.79 -1.78
CA GLY A 314 10.77 9.67 -1.28
C GLY A 314 9.97 8.99 -2.39
N ARG A 315 9.31 9.77 -3.25
CA ARG A 315 8.60 9.26 -4.45
C ARG A 315 9.55 8.50 -5.36
N GLN A 316 10.74 9.07 -5.62
CA GLN A 316 11.78 8.44 -6.44
C GLN A 316 12.29 7.13 -5.86
N LYS A 317 12.46 7.07 -4.54
CA LYS A 317 12.90 5.86 -3.83
C LYS A 317 11.87 4.73 -3.99
N VAL A 318 10.59 5.00 -3.71
CA VAL A 318 9.51 4.00 -3.91
C VAL A 318 9.42 3.59 -5.38
N ALA A 319 9.46 4.55 -6.30
CA ALA A 319 9.42 4.29 -7.73
C ALA A 319 10.54 3.35 -8.20
N SER A 320 11.76 3.56 -7.69
CA SER A 320 12.92 2.70 -7.98
C SER A 320 12.72 1.28 -7.43
N MET A 321 12.14 1.14 -6.24
CA MET A 321 11.80 -0.16 -5.66
C MET A 321 10.73 -0.89 -6.46
N LEU A 322 9.69 -0.18 -6.93
CA LEU A 322 8.65 -0.74 -7.80
C LEU A 322 9.21 -1.17 -9.15
N LEU A 323 10.01 -0.32 -9.79
CA LEU A 323 10.65 -0.65 -11.07
C LEU A 323 11.55 -1.88 -10.93
N ARG A 324 12.40 -1.93 -9.90
CA ARG A 324 13.23 -3.10 -9.60
C ARG A 324 12.37 -4.34 -9.38
N PHE A 325 11.31 -4.24 -8.56
CA PHE A 325 10.41 -5.36 -8.28
C PHE A 325 9.81 -5.91 -9.58
N PHE A 326 9.19 -5.05 -10.40
CA PHE A 326 8.52 -5.52 -11.62
C PHE A 326 9.49 -6.06 -12.68
N LYS A 327 10.72 -5.55 -12.74
CA LYS A 327 11.76 -6.03 -13.66
C LYS A 327 12.40 -7.36 -13.26
N THR A 328 12.46 -7.65 -11.96
CA THR A 328 13.30 -8.76 -11.45
C THR A 328 12.52 -9.85 -10.74
N SER A 329 11.26 -9.61 -10.38
CA SER A 329 10.47 -10.62 -9.69
C SER A 329 10.12 -11.77 -10.65
N PRO A 330 10.23 -13.03 -10.17
CA PRO A 330 9.83 -14.22 -10.95
C PRO A 330 8.33 -14.26 -11.26
N HIS A 331 7.54 -13.36 -10.67
CA HIS A 331 6.11 -13.25 -10.89
C HIS A 331 5.72 -12.14 -11.87
N THR A 332 6.68 -11.34 -12.34
CA THR A 332 6.36 -10.11 -13.10
C THR A 332 7.23 -9.91 -14.33
N ALA A 333 8.50 -10.33 -14.30
CA ALA A 333 9.45 -9.98 -15.34
C ALA A 333 9.01 -10.40 -16.75
N CYS A 334 8.35 -11.57 -16.90
CA CYS A 334 7.87 -12.07 -18.19
C CYS A 334 6.79 -11.21 -18.88
N TRP A 335 6.00 -10.47 -18.11
CA TRP A 335 5.00 -9.55 -18.69
C TRP A 335 5.40 -8.09 -18.53
N PHE A 336 6.35 -7.74 -17.66
CA PHE A 336 6.77 -6.36 -17.47
C PHE A 336 7.89 -5.94 -18.42
N THR A 337 8.83 -6.84 -18.72
CA THR A 337 10.03 -6.52 -19.51
C THR A 337 10.02 -7.19 -20.88
N VAL A 338 10.68 -6.56 -21.85
CA VAL A 338 10.93 -7.16 -23.16
C VAL A 338 11.88 -8.35 -22.99
N GLY A 339 11.41 -9.55 -23.34
CA GLY A 339 12.21 -10.79 -23.25
C GLY A 339 12.41 -11.31 -21.82
N GLY A 340 11.71 -10.78 -20.82
CA GLY A 340 11.79 -11.29 -19.46
C GLY A 340 11.20 -12.69 -19.29
N THR A 341 11.52 -13.34 -18.17
CA THR A 341 11.04 -14.67 -17.82
C THR A 341 10.42 -14.71 -16.43
N CYS A 342 9.43 -15.57 -16.23
CA CYS A 342 8.85 -15.87 -14.93
C CYS A 342 9.20 -17.31 -14.56
N GLY A 343 9.55 -17.59 -13.30
CA GLY A 343 10.05 -18.90 -12.88
C GLY A 343 10.33 -19.02 -11.39
#